data_AF-X0TIK5-F1
#
_entry.id   AF-X0TIK5-F1
#
_cell.length_a   1.000
_cell.length_b   1.000
_cell.length_c   1.000
_cell.angle_alpha   90.00
_cell.angle_beta   90.00
_cell.angle_gamma   90.00
#
_symmetry.space_group_name_H-M   'P 1'
#
loop_
_entity.id
_entity.type
_entity.pdbx_description
1 polymer ?
#
loop_
_entity_poly.entity_id
_entity_poly.type
_entity_poly.pdbx_seq_one_letter_code
_entity_poly.pdbx_strand_id
1 'polypeptide(L)'
;KLKQIAMKELNLGEEELTIRSLRPEDLGVTGAWSFNIGSANAWNNIISNYLGDNRFLMLTGVTYTGSAITQVRMVLGGSTKEIWTIQAIPAMETPRYVDLTPTIIKQNQMISIDVYATTTGTESLVFDGVVIEKKGLVLA
;
A
#
# COMPACT_ATOMS: atom_id res chain seq x y z
N LYS A 1 -5.29 -10.72 12.53
CA LYS A 1 -6.03 -11.11 11.31
C LYS A 1 -5.09 -11.50 10.16
N LEU A 2 -4.24 -10.61 9.65
CA LEU A 2 -3.28 -10.93 8.57
C LEU A 2 -2.42 -12.18 8.84
N LYS A 3 -1.83 -12.27 10.04
CA LYS A 3 -1.01 -13.42 10.47
C LYS A 3 -1.74 -14.76 10.41
N GLN A 4 -3.00 -14.81 10.84
CA GLN A 4 -3.82 -16.03 10.80
C GLN A 4 -4.12 -16.45 9.36
N ILE A 5 -4.31 -15.49 8.45
CA ILE A 5 -4.51 -15.77 7.01
C ILE A 5 -3.22 -16.34 6.43
N ALA A 6 -2.07 -15.72 6.72
CA ALA A 6 -0.76 -16.20 6.26
C ALA A 6 -0.45 -17.61 6.76
N MET A 7 -0.66 -17.90 8.05
CA MET A 7 -0.46 -19.25 8.61
C MET A 7 -1.34 -20.29 7.92
N LYS A 8 -2.61 -19.95 7.66
CA LYS A 8 -3.57 -20.85 7.00
C LYS A 8 -3.21 -21.11 5.54
N GLU A 9 -2.84 -20.09 4.79
CA GLU A 9 -2.55 -20.22 3.35
C GLU A 9 -1.16 -20.81 3.08
N LEU A 10 -0.19 -20.62 3.98
CA LEU A 10 1.15 -21.19 3.82
C LEU A 10 1.31 -22.54 4.52
N ASN A 11 0.37 -22.93 5.39
CA ASN A 11 0.47 -24.12 6.23
C ASN A 11 1.77 -24.15 7.05
N LEU A 12 2.12 -23.00 7.64
CA LEU A 12 3.35 -22.80 8.41
C LEU A 12 3.05 -22.42 9.86
N GLY A 13 4.00 -22.76 10.74
CA GLY A 13 4.02 -22.34 12.13
C GLY A 13 4.26 -20.84 12.29
N GLU A 14 3.92 -20.29 13.45
CA GLU A 14 4.11 -18.87 13.75
C GLU A 14 5.60 -18.47 13.73
N GLU A 15 6.45 -19.36 14.25
CA GLU A 15 7.91 -19.22 14.30
C GLU A 15 8.58 -19.15 12.91
N GLU A 16 7.88 -19.60 11.87
CA GLU A 16 8.34 -19.63 10.48
C GLU A 16 7.92 -18.37 9.70
N LEU A 17 7.20 -17.44 10.31
CA LEU A 17 6.76 -16.19 9.69
C LEU A 17 7.51 -14.98 10.26
N THR A 18 7.89 -14.06 9.38
CA THR A 18 8.46 -12.76 9.75
C THR A 18 7.45 -11.67 9.47
N ILE A 19 7.22 -10.80 10.45
CA ILE A 19 6.37 -9.62 10.32
C ILE A 19 7.28 -8.40 10.31
N ARG A 20 7.11 -7.54 9.31
CA ARG A 20 7.85 -6.28 9.21
C ARG A 20 6.97 -5.16 8.67
N SER A 21 7.43 -3.93 8.85
CA SER A 21 6.80 -2.76 8.22
C SER A 21 6.91 -2.84 6.70
N LEU A 22 5.90 -2.28 6.04
CA LEU A 22 5.88 -2.11 4.60
C LEU A 22 7.03 -1.22 4.13
N ARG A 23 7.66 -1.60 3.02
CA ARG A 23 8.68 -0.81 2.34
C ARG A 23 8.24 -0.49 0.90
N PRO A 24 8.78 0.56 0.27
CA PRO A 24 8.52 0.89 -1.13
C PRO A 24 8.68 -0.32 -2.07
N GLU A 25 9.72 -1.12 -1.86
CA GLU A 25 10.08 -2.24 -2.73
C GLU A 25 9.03 -3.36 -2.72
N ASP A 26 8.26 -3.49 -1.63
CA ASP A 26 7.18 -4.48 -1.53
C ASP A 26 6.02 -4.18 -2.48
N LEU A 27 5.85 -2.90 -2.81
CA LEU A 27 4.89 -2.43 -3.80
C LEU A 27 5.52 -2.19 -5.18
N GLY A 28 6.78 -2.60 -5.38
CA GLY A 28 7.49 -2.42 -6.64
C GLY A 28 8.02 -1.01 -6.87
N VAL A 29 8.06 -0.18 -5.82
CA VAL A 29 8.62 1.18 -5.87
C VAL A 29 10.11 1.12 -5.54
N THR A 30 10.94 1.68 -6.40
CA THR A 30 12.40 1.69 -6.20
C THR A 30 12.83 2.95 -5.44
N GLY A 31 13.45 2.78 -4.28
CA GLY A 31 13.98 3.90 -3.49
C GLY A 31 12.92 4.58 -2.62
N ALA A 32 12.73 5.89 -2.78
CA ALA A 32 11.83 6.66 -1.92
C ALA A 32 10.37 6.60 -2.42
N TRP A 33 9.42 6.85 -1.51
CA TRP A 33 8.00 7.04 -1.80
C TRP A 33 7.76 8.32 -2.63
N SER A 34 8.10 8.29 -3.91
CA SER A 34 8.02 9.43 -4.82
C SER A 34 7.35 9.02 -6.12
N PHE A 35 6.31 9.73 -6.50
CA PHE A 35 5.47 9.39 -7.65
C PHE A 35 5.29 10.58 -8.58
N ASN A 36 5.39 10.33 -9.88
CA ASN A 36 5.08 11.34 -10.89
C ASN A 36 3.58 11.32 -11.22
N ILE A 37 2.95 12.47 -11.08
CA ILE A 37 1.56 12.71 -11.41
C ILE A 37 1.51 13.35 -12.79
N GLY A 38 1.14 12.56 -13.79
CA GLY A 38 1.12 12.98 -15.19
C GLY A 38 -0.13 13.75 -15.61
N SER A 39 -1.25 13.61 -14.88
CA SER A 39 -2.54 14.23 -15.22
C SER A 39 -3.21 14.88 -14.01
N ALA A 40 -3.65 16.13 -14.19
CA ALA A 40 -4.45 16.86 -13.22
C ALA A 40 -5.94 16.53 -13.36
N ASN A 41 -6.68 16.58 -12.25
CA ASN A 41 -8.10 16.26 -12.12
C ASN A 41 -8.47 14.87 -12.65
N ALA A 42 -7.55 13.91 -12.51
CA ALA A 42 -7.70 12.56 -13.03
C ALA A 42 -7.07 11.52 -12.08
N TRP A 43 -7.47 10.27 -12.28
CA TRP A 43 -6.81 9.12 -11.64
C TRP A 43 -5.49 8.83 -12.34
N ASN A 44 -4.41 8.80 -11.57
CA ASN A 44 -3.07 8.47 -12.00
C ASN A 44 -2.67 7.14 -11.37
N ASN A 45 -2.31 6.15 -12.17
CA ASN A 45 -1.75 4.91 -11.64
C ASN A 45 -0.33 5.17 -11.15
N ILE A 46 -0.10 4.98 -9.84
CA ILE A 46 1.23 5.21 -9.24
C ILE A 46 1.92 3.91 -8.84
N ILE A 47 1.15 2.85 -8.64
CA ILE A 47 1.65 1.51 -8.32
C ILE A 47 0.84 0.53 -9.14
N SER A 48 1.55 -0.36 -9.84
CA SER A 48 1.00 -1.55 -10.46
C SER A 48 1.99 -2.67 -10.24
N ASN A 49 1.68 -3.58 -9.31
CA ASN A 49 2.59 -4.65 -8.92
C ASN A 49 1.84 -5.97 -8.73
N TYR A 50 2.58 -7.06 -8.87
CA TYR A 50 2.10 -8.39 -8.54
C TYR A 50 2.76 -8.85 -7.24
N LEU A 51 1.95 -9.15 -6.22
CA LEU A 51 2.48 -9.65 -4.96
C LEU A 51 2.88 -11.12 -5.14
N GLY A 52 4.18 -11.39 -5.09
CA GLY A 52 4.72 -12.73 -5.31
C GLY A 52 4.34 -13.75 -4.22
N ASP A 53 4.72 -15.00 -4.46
CA ASP A 53 4.49 -16.13 -3.56
C ASP A 53 5.03 -15.88 -2.15
N ASN A 54 4.37 -16.47 -1.15
CA ASN A 54 4.76 -16.44 0.26
C ASN A 54 4.80 -15.05 0.88
N ARG A 55 4.15 -14.05 0.27
CA ARG A 55 4.05 -12.68 0.80
C ARG A 55 2.59 -12.27 0.96
N PHE A 56 2.30 -11.72 2.13
CA PHE A 56 1.00 -11.14 2.46
C PHE A 56 1.22 -9.72 2.92
N LEU A 57 0.34 -8.82 2.48
CA LEU A 57 0.47 -7.41 2.77
C LEU A 57 -0.83 -6.90 3.38
N MET A 58 -0.71 -5.94 4.28
CA MET A 58 -1.85 -5.23 4.84
C MET A 58 -1.55 -3.75 4.84
N LEU A 59 -2.37 -2.99 4.11
CA LEU A 59 -2.33 -1.53 4.13
C LEU A 59 -3.25 -1.04 5.24
N THR A 60 -2.74 -0.11 6.05
CA THR A 60 -3.43 0.47 7.21
C THR A 60 -3.72 1.96 7.03
N GLY A 61 -3.05 2.62 6.08
CA GLY A 61 -3.31 4.03 5.79
C GLY A 61 -2.28 4.62 4.84
N VAL A 62 -2.39 5.94 4.67
CA VAL A 62 -1.44 6.75 3.90
C VAL A 62 -1.11 8.02 4.66
N THR A 63 0.15 8.44 4.54
CA THR A 63 0.65 9.70 5.05
C THR A 63 1.09 10.57 3.88
N TYR A 64 0.59 11.80 3.80
CA TYR A 64 0.83 12.70 2.67
C TYR A 64 1.16 14.11 3.14
N THR A 65 2.29 14.66 2.70
CA THR A 65 2.73 16.01 3.07
C THR A 65 2.44 17.07 2.00
N GLY A 66 1.92 16.68 0.83
CA GLY A 66 1.60 17.61 -0.27
C GLY A 66 0.14 18.06 -0.28
N SER A 67 -0.26 18.70 -1.38
CA SER A 67 -1.62 19.22 -1.59
C SER A 67 -2.26 18.81 -2.93
N ALA A 68 -1.50 18.16 -3.81
CA ALA A 68 -1.98 17.73 -5.12
C ALA A 68 -2.95 16.55 -5.02
N ILE A 69 -2.62 15.55 -4.19
CA ILE A 69 -3.37 14.29 -4.08
C ILE A 69 -4.51 14.44 -3.07
N THR A 70 -5.74 14.12 -3.50
CA THR A 70 -6.94 14.20 -2.65
C THR A 70 -7.53 12.83 -2.32
N GLN A 71 -7.32 11.83 -3.19
CA GLN A 71 -7.86 10.49 -2.98
C GLN A 71 -6.87 9.42 -3.43
N VAL A 72 -6.97 8.26 -2.80
CA VAL A 72 -6.23 7.04 -3.14
C VAL A 72 -7.25 5.94 -3.40
N ARG A 73 -7.14 5.25 -4.53
CA ARG A 73 -7.99 4.12 -4.89
C ARG A 73 -7.13 2.87 -4.97
N MET A 74 -7.54 1.84 -4.23
CA MET A 74 -6.94 0.52 -4.35
C MET A 74 -7.80 -0.36 -5.24
N VAL A 75 -7.15 -0.94 -6.24
CA VAL A 75 -7.73 -1.90 -7.18
C VAL A 75 -7.04 -3.23 -6.96
N LEU A 76 -7.81 -4.24 -6.56
CA LEU A 76 -7.33 -5.59 -6.29
C LEU A 76 -8.01 -6.57 -7.24
N GLY A 77 -7.23 -7.39 -7.93
CA GLY A 77 -7.77 -8.39 -8.88
C GLY A 77 -8.68 -7.79 -9.97
N GLY A 78 -8.39 -6.56 -10.42
CA GLY A 78 -9.14 -5.86 -11.46
C GLY A 78 -10.41 -5.13 -11.00
N SER A 79 -10.70 -5.11 -9.70
CA SER A 79 -11.87 -4.38 -9.15
C SER A 79 -11.45 -3.39 -8.08
N THR A 80 -12.14 -2.24 -8.03
CA THR A 80 -11.93 -1.26 -6.96
C THR A 80 -12.34 -1.89 -5.64
N LYS A 81 -11.36 -2.06 -4.75
CA LYS A 81 -11.61 -2.58 -3.41
C LYS A 81 -12.08 -1.47 -2.49
N GLU A 82 -11.43 -0.31 -2.57
CA GLU A 82 -11.55 0.75 -1.59
C GLU A 82 -11.02 2.08 -2.12
N ILE A 83 -11.62 3.18 -1.65
CA ILE A 83 -11.22 4.55 -1.98
C ILE A 83 -11.05 5.31 -0.67
N TRP A 84 -9.85 5.81 -0.44
CA TRP A 84 -9.48 6.62 0.69
C TRP A 84 -9.45 8.09 0.29
N THR A 85 -10.06 8.94 1.10
CA THR A 85 -10.00 10.39 0.90
C THR A 85 -8.97 10.96 1.86
N ILE A 86 -7.90 11.55 1.33
CA ILE A 86 -6.85 12.16 2.15
C ILE A 86 -7.38 13.49 2.68
N GLN A 87 -7.43 13.64 3.99
CA GLN A 87 -7.90 14.85 4.63
C GLN A 87 -6.88 15.35 5.65
N ALA A 88 -6.82 16.68 5.82
CA ALA A 88 -6.09 17.27 6.93
C ALA A 88 -6.83 16.94 8.23
N ILE A 89 -6.13 16.32 9.18
CA ILE A 89 -6.68 16.05 10.51
C ILE A 89 -6.35 17.26 11.39
N PRO A 90 -7.34 17.96 11.96
CA PRO A 90 -7.09 19.04 12.91
C PRO A 90 -6.22 18.52 14.07
N ALA A 91 -5.12 19.22 14.37
CA ALA A 91 -4.06 18.86 15.33
C ALA A 91 -2.87 18.03 14.80
N MET A 92 -2.84 17.67 13.51
CA MET A 92 -1.63 17.11 12.87
C MET A 92 -1.08 18.09 11.82
N GLU A 93 0.23 18.31 11.84
CA GLU A 93 0.91 19.17 10.85
C GLU A 93 0.92 18.55 9.44
N THR A 94 0.83 17.22 9.35
CA THR A 94 0.85 16.47 8.10
C THR A 94 -0.51 15.84 7.82
N PRO A 95 -1.12 16.08 6.65
CA PRO A 95 -2.30 15.36 6.22
C PRO A 95 -2.09 13.83 6.23
N ARG A 96 -3.08 13.11 6.75
CA ARG A 96 -3.03 11.65 6.86
C ARG A 96 -4.41 11.08 6.65
N TYR A 97 -4.46 9.92 6.03
CA TYR A 97 -5.62 9.05 6.12
C TYR A 97 -5.21 7.78 6.86
N VAL A 98 -5.89 7.51 7.97
CA VAL A 98 -5.72 6.25 8.70
C VAL A 98 -7.03 5.52 8.62
N ASP A 99 -7.01 4.31 8.06
CA ASP A 99 -8.19 3.46 8.06
C ASP A 99 -8.25 2.65 9.36
N LEU A 100 -9.45 2.48 9.90
CA LEU A 100 -9.71 1.55 10.99
C LEU A 100 -9.88 0.12 10.47
N THR A 101 -10.18 -0.04 9.17
CA THR A 101 -10.33 -1.34 8.51
C THR A 101 -9.20 -1.57 7.53
N PRO A 102 -8.16 -2.34 7.92
CA PRO A 102 -7.01 -2.49 7.05
C PRO A 102 -7.31 -3.37 5.84
N THR A 103 -6.81 -2.97 4.68
CA THR A 103 -6.97 -3.68 3.42
C THR A 103 -5.95 -4.82 3.33
N ILE A 104 -6.43 -6.06 3.35
CA ILE A 104 -5.57 -7.25 3.27
C ILE A 104 -5.39 -7.66 1.80
N ILE A 105 -4.13 -7.86 1.42
CA ILE A 105 -3.70 -8.27 0.09
C ILE A 105 -3.01 -9.64 0.23
N LYS A 106 -3.49 -10.60 -0.56
CA LYS A 106 -3.01 -11.97 -0.52
C LYS A 106 -1.86 -12.18 -1.50
N GLN A 107 -1.08 -13.24 -1.28
CA GLN A 107 -0.11 -13.70 -2.25
C GLN A 107 -0.76 -13.96 -3.62
N ASN A 108 0.02 -13.86 -4.69
CA ASN A 108 -0.40 -14.12 -6.07
C ASN A 108 -1.54 -13.23 -6.56
N GLN A 109 -1.64 -12.02 -6.00
CA GLN A 109 -2.66 -11.05 -6.32
C GLN A 109 -2.04 -9.80 -6.95
N MET A 110 -2.65 -9.32 -8.04
CA MET A 110 -2.31 -8.02 -8.59
C MET A 110 -2.88 -6.91 -7.70
N ILE A 111 -2.02 -5.98 -7.33
CA ILE A 111 -2.35 -4.71 -6.68
C ILE A 111 -2.11 -3.58 -7.66
N SER A 112 -3.10 -2.70 -7.77
CA SER A 112 -2.98 -1.42 -8.46
C SER A 112 -3.44 -0.33 -7.51
N ILE A 113 -2.62 0.71 -7.34
CA ILE A 113 -2.97 1.89 -6.55
C ILE A 113 -2.97 3.10 -7.46
N ASP A 114 -4.12 3.75 -7.52
CA ASP A 114 -4.31 4.99 -8.25
C ASP A 114 -4.46 6.14 -7.26
N VAL A 115 -4.00 7.32 -7.63
CA VAL A 115 -4.25 8.55 -6.89
C VAL A 115 -5.04 9.52 -7.75
N TYR A 116 -6.04 10.16 -7.14
CA TYR A 116 -6.71 11.29 -7.75
C TYR A 116 -5.95 12.55 -7.34
N ALA A 117 -5.44 13.27 -8.33
CA ALA A 117 -4.67 14.48 -8.11
C ALA A 117 -5.30 15.67 -8.80
N THR A 118 -5.24 16.84 -8.17
CA THR A 118 -5.77 18.11 -8.70
C THR A 118 -4.75 18.86 -9.56
N THR A 119 -3.47 18.56 -9.40
CA THR A 119 -2.35 19.15 -10.14
C THR A 119 -1.37 18.06 -10.58
N THR A 120 -0.56 18.35 -11.61
CA THR A 120 0.56 17.50 -12.03
C THR A 120 1.83 17.84 -11.24
N GLY A 121 2.74 16.90 -11.06
CA GLY A 121 3.97 17.14 -10.33
C GLY A 121 4.62 15.87 -9.80
N THR A 122 5.66 16.01 -9.00
CA THR A 122 6.24 14.89 -8.24
C THR A 122 5.82 15.02 -6.79
N GLU A 123 5.20 13.96 -6.27
CA GLU A 123 4.57 13.95 -4.96
C GLU A 123 5.13 12.83 -4.10
N SER A 124 5.25 13.09 -2.80
CA SER A 124 5.72 12.10 -1.82
C SER A 124 4.55 11.58 -0.99
N LEU A 125 4.10 10.36 -1.28
CA LEU A 125 2.99 9.69 -0.60
C LEU A 125 3.47 8.40 0.06
N VAL A 126 3.45 8.35 1.39
CA VAL A 126 3.91 7.17 2.15
C VAL A 126 2.74 6.26 2.44
N PHE A 127 2.87 4.97 2.14
CA PHE A 127 1.89 3.96 2.52
C PHE A 127 2.29 3.31 3.84
N ASP A 128 1.35 3.31 4.79
CA ASP A 128 1.52 2.68 6.08
C ASP A 128 0.93 1.27 6.03
N GLY A 129 1.69 0.28 6.46
CA GLY A 129 1.25 -1.11 6.41
C GLY A 129 2.27 -2.09 6.98
N VAL A 130 1.90 -3.37 6.93
CA VAL A 130 2.76 -4.48 7.36
C VAL A 130 2.80 -5.57 6.31
N VAL A 131 3.94 -6.25 6.25
CA VAL A 131 4.19 -7.40 5.37
C VAL A 131 4.49 -8.62 6.23
N ILE A 132 3.90 -9.75 5.85
CA ILE A 132 4.21 -11.06 6.41
C ILE A 132 4.82 -11.92 5.31
N GLU A 133 5.98 -12.48 5.60
CA GLU A 133 6.72 -13.34 4.69
C GLU A 133 7.29 -14.57 5.41
N LYS A 134 7.54 -15.63 4.66
CA LYS A 134 8.21 -16.82 5.20
C LYS A 134 9.64 -16.47 5.62
N LYS A 135 10.00 -16.85 6.84
CA LYS A 135 11.34 -16.68 7.41
C LYS A 135 12.35 -17.51 6.62
N GLY A 136 13.51 -16.93 6.31
CA GLY A 136 14.59 -17.60 5.58
C GLY A 136 14.57 -17.44 4.06
N LEU A 137 13.63 -16.69 3.50
CA LEU A 137 13.73 -16.19 2.12
C LEU A 137 14.59 -14.92 2.11
N VAL A 138 15.70 -14.94 1.35
CA VAL A 138 16.50 -13.75 1.09
C VAL A 138 15.72 -12.87 0.11
N LEU A 139 15.57 -11.59 0.43
CA LEU A 139 15.03 -10.59 -0.49
C LEU A 139 15.99 -10.51 -1.70
N ALA A 140 15.54 -10.99 -2.86
CA ALA A 140 16.20 -10.77 -4.14
C ALA A 140 15.76 -9.42 -4.72
#